data_AF-A0A6B0B861-F1
#
_entry.id   AF-A0A6B0B861-F1
#
_cell.length_a   1.000
_cell.length_b   1.000
_cell.length_c   1.000
_cell.angle_alpha   90.00
_cell.angle_beta   90.00
_cell.angle_gamma   90.00
#
_symmetry.space_group_name_H-M   'P 1'
#
loop_
_entity.id
_entity.type
_entity.pdbx_description
1 polymer ?
#
loop_
_entity_poly.entity_id
_entity_poly.type
_entity_poly.pdbx_seq_one_letter_code
_entity_poly.pdbx_strand_id
1 'polypeptide(L)'
;IRRNIWISAGIIGIIQYSSIMSSILIKNKWPFLIALPFMIGYGIGITVYYQRKVAYLCPNCQHIFSPSLWAVIKAKHTATTRRFECPNCHETHYCIEVPKTHSNKETFHTSQV
;
A
#
# COMPACT_ATOMS: atom_id res chain seq x y z
N ILE A 1 5.51 -6.23 -7.94
CA ILE A 1 4.65 -6.00 -6.74
C ILE A 1 3.21 -5.69 -7.16
N ARG A 2 2.98 -4.60 -7.92
CA ARG A 2 1.64 -4.19 -8.37
C ARG A 2 0.85 -5.31 -9.08
N ARG A 3 1.45 -6.05 -10.02
CA ARG A 3 0.79 -7.17 -10.73
C ARG A 3 0.21 -8.23 -9.78
N ASN A 4 0.98 -8.68 -8.80
CA ASN A 4 0.55 -9.71 -7.86
C ASN A 4 -0.58 -9.20 -6.96
N ILE A 5 -0.57 -7.92 -6.58
CA ILE A 5 -1.64 -7.27 -5.80
C ILE A 5 -2.95 -7.22 -6.61
N TRP A 6 -2.88 -6.89 -7.91
CA TRP A 6 -4.07 -6.87 -8.77
C TRP A 6 -4.67 -8.27 -8.96
N ILE A 7 -3.82 -9.29 -9.14
CA ILE A 7 -4.28 -10.69 -9.26
C ILE A 7 -4.96 -11.14 -7.96
N SER A 8 -4.33 -10.90 -6.82
CA SER A 8 -4.89 -11.32 -5.53
C SER A 8 -6.16 -10.55 -5.17
N ALA A 9 -6.23 -9.25 -5.49
CA ALA A 9 -7.45 -8.46 -5.34
C ALA A 9 -8.60 -8.99 -6.20
N GLY A 10 -8.32 -9.45 -7.43
CA GLY A 10 -9.30 -10.09 -8.29
C GLY A 10 -9.88 -11.38 -7.69
N ILE A 11 -9.02 -12.28 -7.21
CA ILE A 11 -9.44 -13.53 -6.55
C ILE A 11 -10.35 -13.24 -5.35
N ILE A 12 -9.97 -12.26 -4.56
CA ILE A 12 -10.69 -11.89 -3.34
C ILE A 12 -12.03 -11.22 -3.64
N GLY A 13 -12.10 -10.43 -4.71
CA GLY A 13 -13.36 -9.90 -5.23
C GLY A 13 -14.34 -11.02 -5.61
N ILE A 14 -13.87 -12.10 -6.22
CA ILE A 14 -14.71 -13.26 -6.56
C ILE A 14 -15.25 -13.94 -5.30
N ILE A 15 -14.40 -14.13 -4.27
CA ILE A 15 -14.81 -14.71 -2.97
C ILE A 15 -15.85 -13.82 -2.27
N GLN A 16 -15.65 -12.50 -2.29
CA GLN A 16 -16.60 -11.57 -1.70
C GLN A 16 -17.95 -11.63 -2.41
N TYR A 17 -17.95 -11.66 -3.75
CA TYR A 17 -19.17 -11.73 -4.54
C TYR A 17 -19.91 -13.06 -4.33
N SER A 18 -19.21 -14.18 -4.32
CA SER A 18 -19.82 -15.49 -4.06
C SER A 18 -20.40 -15.59 -2.65
N SER A 19 -19.75 -14.98 -1.66
CA SER A 19 -20.24 -14.91 -0.27
C SER A 19 -21.54 -14.10 -0.16
N ILE A 20 -21.62 -12.97 -0.87
CA ILE A 20 -22.85 -12.14 -0.94
C ILE A 20 -23.97 -12.92 -1.64
N MET A 21 -23.67 -13.51 -2.80
CA MET A 21 -24.64 -14.29 -3.56
C MET A 21 -25.20 -15.46 -2.73
N SER A 22 -24.33 -16.21 -2.05
CA SER A 22 -24.73 -17.32 -1.18
C SER A 22 -25.58 -16.85 0.00
N SER A 23 -25.30 -15.66 0.56
CA SER A 23 -26.10 -15.09 1.64
C SER A 23 -27.54 -14.77 1.19
N ILE A 24 -27.71 -14.31 -0.05
CA ILE A 24 -29.03 -14.02 -0.64
C ILE A 24 -29.78 -15.33 -0.94
N LEU A 25 -29.11 -16.31 -1.56
CA LEU A 25 -29.71 -17.59 -1.94
C LEU A 25 -30.16 -18.42 -0.73
N ILE A 26 -29.32 -18.50 0.31
CA ILE A 26 -29.60 -19.27 1.53
C ILE A 26 -30.51 -18.45 2.49
N LYS A 27 -30.77 -17.17 2.20
CA LYS A 27 -31.42 -16.19 3.09
C LYS A 27 -30.79 -16.16 4.49
N ASN A 28 -29.50 -16.44 4.56
CA ASN A 28 -28.74 -16.53 5.80
C ASN A 28 -27.56 -15.56 5.75
N LYS A 29 -27.41 -14.75 6.81
CA LYS A 29 -26.35 -13.73 6.92
C LYS A 29 -25.00 -14.28 7.39
N TRP A 30 -24.99 -15.49 7.96
CA TRP A 30 -23.77 -16.16 8.45
C TRP A 30 -22.61 -16.23 7.43
N PRO A 31 -22.79 -16.66 6.16
CA PRO A 31 -21.71 -16.69 5.19
C PRO A 31 -21.07 -15.32 4.94
N PHE A 32 -21.87 -14.24 4.96
CA PHE A 32 -21.36 -12.88 4.83
C PHE A 32 -20.59 -12.43 6.08
N LEU A 33 -21.12 -12.70 7.27
CA LEU A 33 -20.48 -12.34 8.54
C LEU A 33 -19.14 -13.03 8.75
N ILE A 34 -19.00 -14.28 8.31
CA ILE A 34 -17.73 -15.02 8.40
C ILE A 34 -16.72 -14.48 7.37
N ALA A 35 -17.15 -14.18 6.14
CA ALA A 35 -16.26 -13.66 5.11
C ALA A 35 -15.68 -12.27 5.45
N LEU A 36 -16.46 -11.41 6.12
CA LEU A 36 -16.10 -10.03 6.42
C LEU A 36 -14.76 -9.85 7.19
N PRO A 37 -14.50 -10.52 8.33
CA PRO A 37 -13.22 -10.39 9.05
C PRO A 37 -12.02 -10.89 8.24
N PHE A 38 -12.18 -11.92 7.41
CA PHE A 38 -11.11 -12.38 6.52
C PHE A 38 -10.73 -11.29 5.49
N MET A 39 -11.74 -10.60 4.93
CA MET A 39 -11.53 -9.51 3.99
C MET A 39 -10.80 -8.33 4.63
N ILE A 40 -11.20 -7.95 5.85
CA ILE A 40 -10.56 -6.87 6.61
C ILE A 40 -9.11 -7.24 6.92
N GLY A 41 -8.86 -8.45 7.45
CA GLY A 41 -7.52 -8.94 7.75
C GLY A 41 -6.62 -8.95 6.53
N TYR A 42 -7.15 -9.40 5.38
CA TYR A 42 -6.42 -9.37 4.11
C TYR A 42 -6.06 -7.93 3.69
N GLY A 43 -7.01 -7.00 3.77
CA GLY A 43 -6.79 -5.59 3.42
C GLY A 43 -5.70 -4.93 4.27
N ILE A 44 -5.66 -5.23 5.56
CA ILE A 44 -4.60 -4.76 6.46
C ILE A 44 -3.26 -5.40 6.06
N GLY A 45 -3.24 -6.73 5.88
CA GLY A 45 -2.02 -7.47 5.55
C GLY A 45 -1.37 -7.00 4.24
N ILE A 46 -2.16 -6.79 3.19
CA ILE A 46 -1.65 -6.33 1.90
C ILE A 46 -1.12 -4.89 1.97
N THR A 47 -1.76 -4.03 2.77
CA THR A 47 -1.33 -2.64 3.00
C THR A 47 0.03 -2.61 3.69
N VAL A 48 0.20 -3.38 4.76
CA VAL A 48 1.47 -3.52 5.49
C VAL A 48 2.56 -4.12 4.59
N TYR A 49 2.23 -5.17 3.85
CA TYR A 49 3.15 -5.80 2.91
C TYR A 49 3.64 -4.81 1.84
N TYR A 50 2.73 -4.02 1.25
CA TYR A 50 3.08 -3.04 0.23
C TYR A 50 3.97 -1.94 0.82
N GLN A 51 3.60 -1.38 1.98
CA GLN A 51 4.40 -0.39 2.71
C GLN A 51 5.82 -0.86 3.05
N ARG A 52 5.99 -2.14 3.36
CA ARG A 52 7.32 -2.70 3.62
C ARG A 52 8.21 -2.73 2.39
N LYS A 53 7.65 -2.68 1.18
CA LYS A 53 8.40 -2.80 -0.09
C LYS A 53 8.58 -1.48 -0.86
N VAL A 54 7.88 -0.41 -0.46
CA VAL A 54 7.97 0.91 -1.09
C VAL A 54 8.63 1.92 -0.16
N ALA A 55 9.46 2.78 -0.73
CA ALA A 55 9.95 4.02 -0.12
C ALA A 55 9.53 5.20 -1.00
N TYR A 56 9.78 6.42 -0.53
CA TYR A 56 9.44 7.64 -1.24
C TYR A 56 10.66 8.53 -1.38
N LEU A 57 10.84 9.08 -2.58
CA LEU A 57 11.90 10.04 -2.91
C LEU A 57 11.32 11.47 -2.90
N CYS A 58 11.98 12.37 -2.19
CA CYS A 58 11.64 13.79 -2.20
C CYS A 58 12.17 14.47 -3.48
N PRO A 59 11.35 15.19 -4.27
CA PRO A 59 11.81 15.84 -5.48
C PRO A 59 12.73 17.04 -5.23
N ASN A 60 12.65 17.67 -4.04
CA ASN A 60 13.46 18.84 -3.70
C ASN A 60 14.88 18.45 -3.26
N CYS A 61 15.00 17.59 -2.26
CA CYS A 61 16.29 17.22 -1.66
C CYS A 61 16.78 15.80 -2.00
N GLN A 62 16.05 15.06 -2.83
CA GLN A 62 16.36 13.68 -3.23
C GLN A 62 16.56 12.70 -2.05
N HIS A 63 16.05 13.05 -0.87
CA HIS A 63 16.11 12.19 0.29
C HIS A 63 15.05 11.07 0.17
N ILE A 64 15.48 9.82 0.41
CA ILE A 64 14.59 8.66 0.43
C ILE A 64 14.16 8.36 1.86
N PHE A 65 12.85 8.22 2.08
CA PHE A 65 12.31 7.89 3.39
C PHE A 65 11.14 6.90 3.30
N SER A 66 10.83 6.25 4.42
CA SER A 66 9.70 5.33 4.56
C SER A 66 8.69 5.93 5.54
N PRO A 67 7.58 6.53 5.08
CA PRO A 67 6.57 7.12 5.94
C PRO A 67 5.80 6.04 6.73
N SER A 68 5.18 6.46 7.83
CA SER A 68 4.30 5.59 8.64
C SER A 68 3.02 5.19 7.89
N LEU A 69 2.39 4.09 8.31
CA LEU A 69 1.10 3.63 7.77
C LEU A 69 0.04 4.73 7.80
N TRP A 70 -0.06 5.42 8.94
CA TRP A 70 -1.02 6.51 9.14
C TRP A 70 -0.77 7.69 8.22
N ALA A 71 0.50 8.08 8.03
CA ALA A 71 0.84 9.11 7.06
C ALA A 71 0.41 8.71 5.65
N VAL A 72 0.65 7.44 5.29
CA VAL A 72 0.28 6.89 3.97
C VAL A 72 -1.24 6.82 3.75
N ILE A 73 -2.02 6.53 4.78
CA ILE A 73 -3.49 6.49 4.73
C ILE A 73 -4.08 7.90 4.66
N LYS A 74 -3.49 8.86 5.38
CA LYS A 74 -3.96 10.26 5.41
C LYS A 74 -3.56 11.06 4.16
N ALA A 75 -2.50 10.64 3.47
CA ALA A 75 -2.02 11.32 2.26
C ALA A 75 -3.04 11.25 1.12
N LYS A 76 -3.11 12.32 0.32
CA LYS A 76 -3.95 12.35 -0.89
C LYS A 76 -3.55 11.23 -1.86
N HIS A 77 -4.54 10.48 -2.35
CA HIS A 77 -4.34 9.35 -3.24
C HIS A 77 -4.03 9.82 -4.68
N THR A 78 -2.78 9.70 -5.09
CA THR A 78 -2.35 9.77 -6.49
C THR A 78 -1.66 8.45 -6.85
N ALA A 79 -1.84 7.97 -8.10
CA ALA A 79 -1.50 6.61 -8.50
C ALA A 79 0.00 6.27 -8.42
N THR A 80 0.86 7.28 -8.47
CA THR A 80 2.33 7.15 -8.53
C THR A 80 3.06 8.06 -7.54
N THR A 81 2.42 9.12 -7.07
CA THR A 81 2.99 10.08 -6.12
C THR A 81 2.08 10.27 -4.91
N ARG A 82 2.66 10.61 -3.77
CA ARG A 82 1.89 10.95 -2.56
C ARG A 82 2.45 12.17 -1.90
N ARG A 83 1.56 12.99 -1.35
CA ARG A 83 1.92 14.24 -0.69
C ARG A 83 2.39 13.96 0.73
N PHE A 84 3.68 14.19 0.98
CA PHE A 84 4.29 14.03 2.30
C PHE A 84 5.15 15.25 2.63
N GLU A 85 5.24 15.54 3.93
CA GLU A 85 6.29 16.39 4.47
C GLU A 85 7.59 15.58 4.53
N CYS A 86 8.66 16.10 3.92
CA CYS A 86 9.95 15.43 3.92
C CYS A 86 10.63 15.59 5.30
N PRO A 87 11.15 14.52 5.93
CA PRO A 87 11.83 14.63 7.22
C PRO A 87 13.18 15.35 7.16
N ASN A 88 13.74 15.56 5.95
CA ASN A 88 15.04 16.21 5.76
C ASN A 88 14.91 17.71 5.45
N CYS A 89 14.03 18.09 4.52
CA CYS A 89 13.85 19.51 4.15
C CYS A 89 12.59 20.16 4.73
N HIS A 90 11.75 19.41 5.44
CA HIS A 90 10.47 19.88 6.03
C HIS A 90 9.47 20.49 5.05
N GLU A 91 9.75 20.42 3.75
CA GLU A 91 8.81 20.87 2.73
C GLU A 91 7.84 19.76 2.34
N THR A 92 6.60 20.15 2.06
CA THR A 92 5.54 19.24 1.63
C THR A 92 5.44 19.19 0.11
N HIS A 93 5.83 18.06 -0.47
CA HIS A 93 5.82 17.85 -1.92
C HIS A 93 5.12 16.54 -2.30
N TYR A 94 4.88 16.36 -3.60
CA TYR A 94 4.47 15.07 -4.15
C TYR A 94 5.71 14.18 -4.29
N CYS A 95 5.94 13.32 -3.30
CA CYS A 95 7.06 12.39 -3.31
C CYS A 95 6.78 11.20 -4.23
N ILE A 96 7.82 10.76 -4.94
CA ILE A 96 7.76 9.70 -5.95
C ILE A 96 7.93 8.35 -5.26
N GLU A 97 7.08 7.38 -5.57
CA GLU A 97 7.26 6.03 -5.07
C GLU A 97 8.51 5.38 -5.69
N VAL A 98 9.35 4.77 -4.86
CA VAL A 98 10.52 4.00 -5.31
C VAL A 98 10.54 2.64 -4.59
N PRO A 99 10.96 1.54 -5.23
CA PRO A 99 11.12 0.28 -4.53
C PRO A 99 12.23 0.40 -3.47
N LYS A 100 12.04 -0.14 -2.27
CA LYS A 100 13.10 -0.11 -1.23
C LYS A 100 14.41 -0.76 -1.67
N THR A 101 14.36 -1.65 -2.66
CA THR A 101 15.55 -2.25 -3.29
C THR A 101 16.45 -1.19 -3.95
N HIS A 102 15.89 -0.11 -4.50
CA HIS A 102 16.66 1.00 -5.08
C HIS A 102 17.20 1.96 -4.00
N SER A 103 16.49 2.09 -2.88
CA SER A 103 16.95 2.88 -1.74
C SER A 103 18.29 2.38 -1.20
N ASN A 104 18.49 1.05 -1.13
CA ASN A 104 19.74 0.46 -0.63
C ASN A 104 20.92 0.72 -1.60
N LYS A 105 20.67 0.76 -2.91
CA LYS A 105 21.71 1.06 -3.92
C LYS A 105 22.13 2.54 -3.91
N GLU A 106 21.21 3.47 -3.69
CA GLU A 106 21.56 4.89 -3.59
C GLU A 106 22.40 5.18 -2.34
N THR A 107 22.10 4.55 -1.20
CA THR A 107 22.96 4.64 0.00
C THR A 107 24.37 4.05 -0.23
N PHE A 108 24.48 3.02 -1.08
CA PHE A 108 25.77 2.44 -1.47
C PHE A 108 26.58 3.38 -2.37
N HIS A 109 25.92 4.14 -3.24
CA HIS A 109 26.60 5.04 -4.18
C HIS A 109 27.03 6.37 -3.53
N THR A 110 26.32 6.85 -2.51
CA THR A 110 26.72 8.02 -1.70
C THR A 110 27.82 7.71 -0.69
N SER A 111 28.19 6.42 -0.51
CA SER A 111 29.27 5.99 0.40
C SER A 111 30.59 5.70 -0.35
N GLN A 112 30.65 5.95 -1.66
CA GLN A 112 31.85 5.72 -2.51
C GLN A 112 32.42 7.02 -3.12
N VAL A 113 32.06 8.20 -2.59
CA VAL A 113 32.71 9.48 -2.92
C VAL A 113 33.19 10.14 -1.65
#